data_AF-A0A537M9X3-F1
#
_entry.id   AF-A0A537M9X3-F1
#
_cell.length_a   1.000
_cell.length_b   1.000
_cell.length_c   1.000
_cell.angle_alpha   90.00
_cell.angle_beta   90.00
_cell.angle_gamma   90.00
#
_symmetry.space_group_name_H-M   'P 1'
#
loop_
_entity.id
_entity.type
_entity.pdbx_description
1 polymer ?
#
loop_
_entity_poly.entity_id
_entity_poly.type
_entity_poly.pdbx_seq_one_letter_code
_entity_poly.pdbx_strand_id
1 'polypeptide(L)'
;DAALRAHGVEVIALAGYMRLLSPGFIEAWEGRILNIHPSLLPDYKGLDTHRRAIMAGEEYSGCSVHLVTQELDDGPVLAQARVKIRGRDTAESLAERVLAEEHEKKEAAAIRRRWITLGEVLAVVAVLISGLTLWNSYQERNADEAERAASKQEEKAKAKTLVLRATADKEGKRLTLTALDAEQAIQSQTLTFPAALGASAVDSVIEPRIEAKWLEGPAKKARASEGDKPAAGDRRMPVAITTNFVSGGETYSDTALYDVGYKLEGGGLLDDQDVVLRGLSLIEHVPQAKAQARLDALWKSRSK
;
A
#
# COMPACT_ATOMS: atom_id res chain seq x y z
N ASP A 1 53.43 -23.37 26.52
CA ASP A 1 52.99 -21.98 26.30
C ASP A 1 52.81 -21.65 24.82
N ALA A 2 53.89 -21.59 24.01
CA ALA A 2 53.83 -21.22 22.59
C ALA A 2 52.74 -21.97 21.77
N ALA A 3 52.62 -23.29 21.95
CA ALA A 3 51.60 -24.09 21.28
C ALA A 3 50.16 -23.66 21.64
N LEU A 4 49.89 -23.31 22.90
CA LEU A 4 48.56 -22.87 23.36
C LEU A 4 48.19 -21.51 22.73
N ARG A 5 49.15 -20.58 22.69
CA ARG A 5 48.96 -19.26 22.07
C ARG A 5 48.73 -19.36 20.56
N ALA A 6 49.48 -20.23 19.87
CA ALA A 6 49.32 -20.45 18.43
C ALA A 6 47.92 -20.97 18.07
N HIS A 7 47.26 -21.68 18.98
CA HIS A 7 45.89 -22.17 18.82
C HIS A 7 44.83 -21.22 19.39
N GLY A 8 45.21 -20.00 19.80
CA GLY A 8 44.27 -19.01 20.33
C GLY A 8 43.60 -19.44 21.63
N VAL A 9 44.27 -20.26 22.44
CA VAL A 9 43.70 -20.75 23.70
C VAL A 9 43.54 -19.58 24.69
N GLU A 10 42.34 -19.41 25.22
CA GLU A 10 42.02 -18.38 26.21
C GLU A 10 41.95 -18.92 27.64
N VAL A 11 41.61 -20.21 27.79
CA VAL A 11 41.47 -20.90 29.08
C VAL A 11 42.04 -22.32 28.97
N ILE A 12 42.73 -22.78 30.02
CA ILE A 12 43.31 -24.12 30.13
C ILE A 12 42.48 -24.93 31.13
N ALA A 13 42.04 -26.13 30.74
CA ALA A 13 41.36 -27.06 31.64
C ALA A 13 42.24 -28.30 31.88
N LEU A 14 42.55 -28.56 33.15
CA LEU A 14 43.25 -29.74 33.63
C LEU A 14 42.23 -30.78 34.08
N ALA A 15 42.02 -31.80 33.26
CA ALA A 15 41.14 -32.93 33.56
C ALA A 15 42.00 -34.20 33.68
N GLY A 16 42.34 -34.59 34.91
CA GLY A 16 43.24 -35.73 35.16
C GLY A 16 44.70 -35.48 34.76
N TYR A 17 45.17 -34.22 34.80
CA TYR A 17 46.55 -33.89 34.48
C TYR A 17 47.49 -34.14 35.67
N MET A 18 48.19 -35.27 35.64
CA MET A 18 48.98 -35.78 36.78
C MET A 18 50.40 -35.19 36.89
N ARG A 19 50.64 -33.97 36.40
CA ARG A 19 51.97 -33.31 36.48
C ARG A 19 51.85 -31.91 37.06
N LEU A 20 52.86 -31.52 37.84
CA LEU A 20 52.96 -30.16 38.35
C LEU A 20 53.30 -29.19 37.21
N LEU A 21 52.57 -28.08 37.15
CA LEU A 21 52.90 -26.96 36.28
C LEU A 21 54.02 -26.12 36.92
N SER A 22 54.92 -25.58 36.11
CA SER A 22 55.97 -24.71 36.62
C SER A 22 55.38 -23.36 37.09
N PRO A 23 55.95 -22.71 38.12
CA PRO A 23 55.44 -21.44 38.63
C PRO A 23 55.29 -20.37 37.54
N GLY A 24 56.29 -20.21 36.67
CA GLY A 24 56.22 -19.23 35.57
C GLY A 24 55.16 -19.57 34.51
N PHE A 25 54.74 -20.83 34.38
CA PHE A 25 53.61 -21.19 33.53
C PHE A 25 52.27 -20.83 34.17
N ILE A 26 52.14 -21.05 35.48
CA ILE A 26 50.93 -20.67 36.24
C ILE A 26 50.76 -19.15 36.21
N GLU A 27 51.83 -18.39 36.46
CA GLU A 27 51.83 -16.92 36.40
C GLU A 27 51.42 -16.39 35.01
N ALA A 28 51.97 -16.96 33.93
CA ALA A 28 51.64 -16.54 32.57
C ALA A 28 50.15 -16.76 32.19
N TRP A 29 49.46 -17.65 32.91
CA TRP A 29 48.07 -18.04 32.68
C TRP A 29 47.18 -17.83 33.92
N GLU A 30 47.59 -16.92 34.81
CA GLU A 30 46.86 -16.62 36.04
C GLU A 30 45.38 -16.30 35.76
N GLY A 31 44.49 -16.83 36.60
CA GLY A 31 43.04 -16.69 36.45
C GLY A 31 42.43 -17.43 35.25
N ARG A 32 43.24 -18.15 34.46
CA ARG A 32 42.82 -18.82 33.21
C ARG A 32 43.15 -20.31 33.18
N ILE A 33 43.60 -20.89 34.29
CA ILE A 33 43.80 -22.33 34.44
C ILE A 33 42.77 -22.86 35.42
N LEU A 34 41.99 -23.84 34.97
CA LEU A 34 41.00 -24.58 35.74
C LEU A 34 41.52 -25.99 35.98
N ASN A 35 41.29 -26.53 37.18
CA ASN A 35 41.53 -27.93 37.50
C ASN A 35 40.28 -28.58 38.09
N ILE A 36 40.06 -29.84 37.72
CA ILE A 36 39.03 -30.69 38.32
C ILE A 36 39.73 -31.61 39.30
N HIS A 37 39.47 -31.40 40.60
CA HIS A 37 40.06 -32.17 41.68
C HIS A 37 39.02 -33.15 42.26
N PRO A 38 39.34 -34.45 42.41
CA PRO A 38 38.37 -35.49 42.81
C PRO A 38 38.13 -35.52 44.33
N SER A 39 37.91 -34.36 44.95
CA SER A 39 37.41 -34.22 46.32
C SER A 39 36.55 -32.96 46.47
N LEU A 40 35.92 -32.80 47.64
CA LEU A 40 35.27 -31.56 48.05
C LEU A 40 36.30 -30.65 48.72
N LEU A 41 37.03 -29.84 47.93
CA LEU A 41 38.00 -28.89 48.46
C LEU A 41 37.35 -27.94 49.49
N PRO A 42 38.07 -27.54 50.56
CA PRO A 42 39.52 -27.73 50.79
C PRO A 42 39.93 -29.12 51.31
N ASP A 43 38.99 -30.05 51.48
CA ASP A 43 39.27 -31.36 52.04
C ASP A 43 40.00 -32.27 51.03
N TYR A 44 40.93 -33.08 51.53
CA TYR A 44 41.66 -34.10 50.75
C TYR A 44 42.35 -33.55 49.49
N LYS A 45 43.18 -32.51 49.63
CA LYS A 45 44.11 -32.06 48.57
C LYS A 45 45.10 -33.16 48.18
N GLY A 46 45.59 -33.14 46.94
CA GLY A 46 46.52 -34.16 46.42
C GLY A 46 45.88 -35.53 46.15
N LEU A 47 46.71 -36.58 46.12
CA LEU A 47 46.34 -37.89 45.58
C LEU A 47 45.46 -38.74 46.52
N ASP A 48 44.92 -39.86 46.01
CA ASP A 48 44.17 -40.88 46.76
C ASP A 48 42.99 -40.32 47.59
N THR A 49 42.31 -39.30 47.06
CA THR A 49 41.22 -38.58 47.71
C THR A 49 40.09 -39.50 48.19
N HIS A 50 39.59 -40.38 47.31
CA HIS A 50 38.48 -41.28 47.59
C HIS A 50 38.80 -42.27 48.71
N ARG A 51 40.00 -42.86 48.69
CA ARG A 51 40.44 -43.79 49.73
C ARG A 51 40.54 -43.10 51.08
N ARG A 52 41.09 -41.88 51.12
CA ARG A 52 41.20 -41.08 52.34
C ARG A 52 39.83 -40.70 52.90
N ALA A 53 38.88 -40.29 52.06
CA ALA A 53 37.51 -39.98 52.47
C ALA A 53 36.78 -41.20 53.07
N ILE A 54 36.90 -42.38 52.42
CA ILE A 54 36.32 -43.63 52.95
C ILE A 54 36.96 -44.01 54.29
N MET A 55 38.29 -43.96 54.41
CA MET A 55 38.99 -44.31 55.65
C MET A 55 38.68 -43.36 56.81
N ALA A 56 38.40 -42.10 56.52
CA ALA A 56 37.97 -41.10 57.51
C ALA A 56 36.50 -41.29 57.94
N GLY A 57 35.74 -42.16 57.28
CA GLY A 57 34.33 -42.39 57.58
C GLY A 57 33.41 -41.26 57.10
N GLU A 58 33.82 -40.52 56.07
CA GLU A 58 33.03 -39.42 55.53
C GLU A 58 31.68 -39.90 54.97
N GLU A 59 30.67 -39.05 55.09
CA GLU A 59 29.35 -39.34 54.55
C GLU A 59 29.25 -38.98 53.04
N TYR A 60 30.09 -38.04 52.60
CA TYR A 60 30.12 -37.52 51.25
C TYR A 60 31.55 -37.37 50.74
N SER A 61 31.76 -37.70 49.47
CA SER A 61 32.92 -37.31 48.65
C SER A 61 32.39 -36.42 47.51
N GLY A 62 33.23 -36.09 46.54
CA GLY A 62 32.80 -35.34 45.38
C GLY A 62 33.95 -34.96 44.47
N CYS A 63 33.71 -33.98 43.62
CA CYS A 63 34.72 -33.29 42.84
C CYS A 63 34.55 -31.78 42.98
N SER A 64 35.64 -31.04 42.76
CA SER A 64 35.69 -29.58 42.79
C SER A 64 36.34 -29.06 41.52
N VAL A 65 35.72 -28.09 40.87
CA VAL A 65 36.36 -27.27 39.84
C VAL A 65 36.90 -26.03 40.52
N HIS A 66 38.20 -25.78 40.40
CA HIS A 66 38.85 -24.62 41.02
C HIS A 66 39.86 -23.96 40.07
N LEU A 67 40.18 -22.70 40.35
CA LEU A 67 41.30 -22.03 39.68
C LEU A 67 42.63 -22.59 40.20
N VAL A 68 43.61 -22.75 39.32
CA VAL A 68 44.95 -23.18 39.72
C VAL A 68 45.75 -21.98 40.21
N THR A 69 46.30 -22.10 41.42
CA THR A 69 47.29 -21.18 42.01
C THR A 69 48.65 -21.89 42.10
N GLN A 70 49.67 -21.20 42.62
CA GLN A 70 50.99 -21.83 42.82
C GLN A 70 50.94 -22.90 43.92
N GLU A 71 50.05 -22.72 44.89
CA GLU A 71 49.75 -23.65 45.96
C GLU A 71 48.86 -24.79 45.46
N LEU A 72 49.23 -26.02 45.83
CA LEU A 72 48.51 -27.23 45.40
C LEU A 72 47.06 -27.22 45.87
N ASP A 73 46.13 -27.34 44.93
CA ASP A 73 44.67 -27.44 45.14
C ASP A 73 44.10 -26.38 46.09
N ASP A 74 44.68 -25.17 46.09
CA ASP A 74 44.31 -24.10 47.05
C ASP A 74 43.55 -22.93 46.41
N GLY A 75 43.50 -22.88 45.09
CA GLY A 75 42.85 -21.77 44.42
C GLY A 75 41.32 -21.74 44.60
N PRO A 76 40.67 -20.61 44.28
CA PRO A 76 39.23 -20.42 44.45
C PRO A 76 38.40 -21.53 43.80
N VAL A 77 37.54 -22.16 44.61
CA VAL A 77 36.57 -23.17 44.14
C VAL A 77 35.43 -22.48 43.41
N LEU A 78 35.15 -22.89 42.18
CA LEU A 78 34.11 -22.33 41.31
C LEU A 78 32.83 -23.17 41.33
N ALA A 79 32.96 -24.50 41.43
CA ALA A 79 31.85 -25.43 41.46
C ALA A 79 32.24 -26.72 42.19
N GLN A 80 31.26 -27.40 42.78
CA GLN A 80 31.44 -28.71 43.41
C GLN A 80 30.24 -29.60 43.16
N ALA A 81 30.48 -30.90 43.00
CA ALA A 81 29.43 -31.92 42.97
C ALA A 81 29.64 -32.90 44.12
N ARG A 82 28.58 -33.15 44.91
CA ARG A 82 28.62 -34.05 46.08
C ARG A 82 28.10 -35.43 45.72
N VAL A 83 28.86 -36.46 46.09
CA VAL A 83 28.53 -37.87 45.91
C VAL A 83 28.48 -38.55 47.27
N LYS A 84 27.34 -39.19 47.57
CA LYS A 84 27.16 -39.97 48.81
C LYS A 84 28.13 -41.15 48.83
N ILE A 85 28.84 -41.35 49.95
CA ILE A 85 29.60 -42.58 50.22
C ILE A 85 28.62 -43.61 50.79
N ARG A 86 28.59 -44.80 50.21
CA ARG A 86 27.74 -45.94 50.60
C ARG A 86 28.57 -46.91 51.42
N GLY A 87 27.94 -47.60 52.37
CA GLY A 87 28.63 -48.48 53.33
C GLY A 87 29.39 -49.68 52.76
N ARG A 88 29.31 -49.96 51.45
CA ARG A 88 30.09 -51.02 50.76
C ARG A 88 30.97 -50.46 49.64
N ASP A 89 31.19 -49.15 49.59
CA ASP A 89 32.04 -48.56 48.56
C ASP A 89 33.51 -48.96 48.75
N THR A 90 34.14 -49.33 47.64
CA THR A 90 35.59 -49.28 47.48
C THR A 90 36.00 -47.94 46.85
N ALA A 91 37.28 -47.59 46.91
CA ALA A 91 37.80 -46.35 46.30
C ALA A 91 37.47 -46.28 44.80
N GLU A 92 37.54 -47.41 44.09
CA GLU A 92 37.24 -47.53 42.67
C GLU A 92 35.75 -47.28 42.40
N SER A 93 34.85 -47.91 43.17
CA SER A 93 33.41 -47.73 43.01
C SER A 93 32.93 -46.31 43.35
N LEU A 94 33.65 -45.61 44.23
CA LEU A 94 33.39 -44.22 44.55
C LEU A 94 33.92 -43.30 43.43
N ALA A 95 35.13 -43.57 42.92
CA ALA A 95 35.73 -42.84 41.81
C ALA A 95 34.85 -42.87 40.55
N GLU A 96 34.29 -44.04 40.19
CA GLU A 96 33.39 -44.16 39.04
C GLU A 96 32.14 -43.28 39.16
N ARG A 97 31.58 -43.16 40.37
CA ARG A 97 30.41 -42.30 40.61
C ARG A 97 30.77 -40.83 40.61
N VAL A 98 31.93 -40.46 41.15
CA VAL A 98 32.43 -39.07 41.09
C VAL A 98 32.69 -38.69 39.64
N LEU A 99 33.32 -39.55 38.84
CA LEU A 99 33.56 -39.33 37.42
C LEU A 99 32.26 -39.16 36.62
N ALA A 100 31.19 -39.89 36.97
CA ALA A 100 29.88 -39.72 36.33
C ALA A 100 29.26 -38.32 36.58
N GLU A 101 29.50 -37.74 37.76
CA GLU A 101 29.08 -36.37 38.10
C GLU A 101 30.02 -35.32 37.46
N GLU A 102 31.32 -35.58 37.35
CA GLU A 102 32.26 -34.71 36.61
C GLU A 102 31.84 -34.52 35.13
N HIS A 103 31.16 -35.51 34.56
CA HIS A 103 30.71 -35.53 33.16
C HIS A 103 29.24 -35.07 32.97
N GLU A 104 28.60 -34.41 33.95
CA GLU A 104 27.13 -34.29 34.02
C GLU A 104 26.45 -33.74 32.74
N LYS A 105 25.77 -34.66 32.03
CA LYS A 105 25.01 -34.46 30.78
C LYS A 105 23.78 -33.53 30.88
N LYS A 106 23.43 -33.02 32.06
CA LYS A 106 22.15 -32.31 32.29
C LYS A 106 22.15 -30.87 31.81
N GLU A 107 23.27 -30.14 31.91
CA GLU A 107 23.34 -28.73 31.49
C GLU A 107 23.30 -28.56 29.97
N ALA A 108 23.99 -29.43 29.23
CA ALA A 108 23.99 -29.42 27.76
C ALA A 108 22.61 -29.71 27.14
N ALA A 109 21.73 -30.41 27.85
CA ALA A 109 20.36 -30.66 27.41
C ALA A 109 19.44 -29.44 27.64
N ALA A 110 19.63 -28.71 28.74
CA ALA A 110 18.87 -27.50 29.05
C ALA A 110 19.20 -26.35 28.09
N ILE A 111 20.49 -26.15 27.77
CA ILE A 111 20.94 -25.13 26.81
C ILE A 111 20.37 -25.42 25.42
N ARG A 112 20.44 -26.68 24.93
CA ARG A 112 19.86 -27.06 23.63
C ARG A 112 18.36 -26.80 23.54
N ARG A 113 17.59 -27.10 24.60
CA ARG A 113 16.14 -26.84 24.64
C ARG A 113 15.81 -25.34 24.58
N ARG A 114 16.61 -24.49 25.24
CA ARG A 114 16.46 -23.02 25.21
C ARG A 114 16.74 -22.43 23.82
N TRP A 115 17.76 -22.93 23.11
CA TRP A 115 18.09 -22.46 21.76
C TRP A 115 17.04 -22.87 20.72
N ILE A 116 16.47 -24.08 20.84
CA ILE A 116 15.37 -24.53 19.96
C ILE A 116 14.12 -23.64 20.14
N THR A 117 13.73 -23.35 21.38
CA THR A 117 12.57 -22.49 21.66
C THR A 117 12.77 -21.04 21.21
N LEU A 118 13.98 -20.49 21.35
CA LEU A 118 14.30 -19.16 20.83
C LEU A 118 14.24 -19.11 19.29
N GLY A 119 14.75 -20.15 18.62
CA GLY A 119 14.69 -20.29 17.16
C GLY A 119 13.27 -20.38 16.62
N GLU A 120 12.39 -21.15 17.30
CA GLU A 120 10.97 -21.25 16.95
C GLU A 120 10.25 -19.90 17.09
N VAL A 121 10.50 -19.17 18.18
CA VAL A 121 9.93 -17.83 18.39
C VAL A 121 10.40 -16.87 17.30
N LEU A 122 11.69 -16.87 16.96
CA LEU A 122 12.22 -16.03 15.88
C LEU A 122 11.62 -16.39 14.51
N ALA A 123 11.41 -17.68 14.23
CA ALA A 123 10.78 -18.11 12.98
C ALA A 123 9.33 -17.63 12.88
N VAL A 124 8.54 -17.74 13.96
CA VAL A 124 7.16 -17.23 14.01
C VAL A 124 7.13 -15.72 13.80
N VAL A 125 8.02 -14.98 14.48
CA VAL A 125 8.12 -13.52 14.31
C VAL A 125 8.47 -13.15 12.86
N ALA A 126 9.40 -13.86 12.23
CA ALA A 126 9.77 -13.60 10.83
C ALA A 126 8.60 -13.86 9.85
N VAL A 127 7.81 -14.91 10.07
CA VAL A 127 6.60 -15.19 9.27
C VAL A 127 5.55 -14.09 9.47
N LEU A 128 5.33 -13.62 10.70
CA LEU A 128 4.39 -12.54 10.98
C LEU A 128 4.80 -11.22 10.30
N ILE A 129 6.07 -10.84 10.40
CA ILE A 129 6.61 -9.64 9.74
C ILE A 129 6.45 -9.75 8.21
N SER A 130 6.77 -10.92 7.65
CA SER A 130 6.62 -11.18 6.21
C SER A 130 5.16 -11.08 5.77
N GLY A 131 4.23 -11.63 6.56
CA GLY A 131 2.79 -11.52 6.33
C GLY A 131 2.29 -10.07 6.37
N LEU A 132 2.73 -9.28 7.36
CA LEU A 132 2.40 -7.86 7.45
C LEU A 132 2.98 -7.05 6.27
N THR A 133 4.20 -7.36 5.84
CA THR A 133 4.86 -6.67 4.72
C THR A 133 4.12 -6.97 3.42
N LEU A 134 3.75 -8.23 3.20
CA LEU A 134 2.94 -8.64 2.05
C LEU A 134 1.56 -7.97 2.08
N TRP A 135 0.92 -7.89 3.25
CA TRP A 135 -0.37 -7.23 3.41
C TRP A 135 -0.30 -5.73 3.09
N ASN A 136 0.70 -5.01 3.61
CA ASN A 136 0.89 -3.60 3.27
C ASN A 136 1.13 -3.40 1.78
N SER A 137 2.00 -4.23 1.18
CA SER A 137 2.26 -4.18 -0.26
C SER A 137 0.99 -4.44 -1.10
N TYR A 138 0.13 -5.36 -0.64
CA TYR A 138 -1.15 -5.63 -1.28
C TYR A 138 -2.13 -4.46 -1.15
N GLN A 139 -2.21 -3.84 0.02
CA GLN A 139 -3.08 -2.66 0.24
C GLN A 139 -2.63 -1.45 -0.59
N GLU A 140 -1.33 -1.17 -0.65
CA GLU A 140 -0.76 -0.10 -1.48
C GLU A 140 -1.10 -0.31 -2.96
N ARG A 141 -0.90 -1.53 -3.47
CA ARG A 141 -1.25 -1.86 -4.87
C ARG A 141 -2.73 -1.67 -5.15
N ASN A 142 -3.60 -2.12 -4.26
CA ASN A 142 -5.04 -1.95 -4.44
C ASN A 142 -5.45 -0.46 -4.41
N ALA A 143 -4.84 0.34 -3.54
CA ALA A 143 -5.08 1.79 -3.49
C ALA A 143 -4.61 2.47 -4.79
N ASP A 144 -3.41 2.15 -5.26
CA ASP A 144 -2.85 2.66 -6.53
C ASP A 144 -3.73 2.27 -7.73
N GLU A 145 -4.21 1.02 -7.78
CA GLU A 145 -5.11 0.56 -8.82
C GLU A 145 -6.45 1.28 -8.78
N ALA A 146 -7.01 1.51 -7.59
CA ALA A 146 -8.25 2.27 -7.41
C ALA A 146 -8.08 3.74 -7.83
N GLU A 147 -6.97 4.38 -7.49
CA GLU A 147 -6.67 5.76 -7.90
C GLU A 147 -6.49 5.86 -9.42
N ARG A 148 -5.73 4.94 -10.03
CA ARG A 148 -5.58 4.88 -11.50
C ARG A 148 -6.91 4.61 -12.19
N ALA A 149 -7.76 3.75 -11.64
CA ALA A 149 -9.09 3.49 -12.17
C ALA A 149 -9.99 4.72 -12.07
N ALA A 150 -9.97 5.43 -10.93
CA ALA A 150 -10.70 6.67 -10.72
C ALA A 150 -10.24 7.78 -11.68
N SER A 151 -8.92 7.98 -11.82
CA SER A 151 -8.35 8.94 -12.75
C SER A 151 -8.73 8.61 -14.21
N LYS A 152 -8.62 7.35 -14.63
CA LYS A 152 -9.07 6.92 -15.97
C LYS A 152 -10.57 7.16 -16.18
N GLN A 153 -11.38 6.94 -15.15
CA GLN A 153 -12.82 7.18 -15.23
C GLN A 153 -13.15 8.67 -15.32
N GLU A 154 -12.43 9.52 -14.58
CA GLU A 154 -12.56 10.97 -14.63
C GLU A 154 -12.14 11.52 -15.99
N GLU A 155 -10.99 11.10 -16.52
CA GLU A 155 -10.51 11.49 -17.85
C GLU A 155 -11.48 11.02 -18.94
N LYS A 156 -12.02 9.80 -18.83
CA LYS A 156 -13.06 9.32 -19.74
C LYS A 156 -14.38 10.08 -19.60
N ALA A 157 -14.72 10.58 -18.42
CA ALA A 157 -15.90 11.39 -18.20
C ALA A 157 -15.73 12.82 -18.77
N LYS A 158 -14.54 13.40 -18.63
CA LYS A 158 -14.17 14.67 -19.27
C LYS A 158 -14.22 14.55 -20.80
N ALA A 159 -13.61 13.49 -21.35
CA ALA A 159 -13.62 13.22 -22.79
C ALA A 159 -15.02 13.03 -23.38
N LYS A 160 -15.99 12.57 -22.58
CA LYS A 160 -17.40 12.39 -22.99
C LYS A 160 -18.23 13.67 -22.99
N THR A 161 -17.82 14.70 -22.26
CA THR A 161 -18.60 15.93 -22.13
C THR A 161 -18.15 16.92 -23.19
N LEU A 162 -19.07 17.39 -24.03
CA LEU A 162 -18.76 18.33 -25.11
C LEU A 162 -19.47 19.67 -24.88
N VAL A 163 -18.68 20.73 -24.73
CA VAL A 163 -19.20 22.10 -24.67
C VAL A 163 -18.97 22.79 -26.02
N LEU A 164 -20.03 23.31 -26.60
CA LEU A 164 -19.96 24.03 -27.88
C LEU A 164 -19.76 25.53 -27.67
N ARG A 165 -18.86 26.13 -28.45
CA ARG A 165 -18.74 27.57 -28.64
C ARG A 165 -19.30 27.95 -30.00
N ALA A 166 -20.14 28.97 -30.03
CA ALA A 166 -20.72 29.51 -31.26
C ALA A 166 -20.15 30.88 -31.60
N THR A 167 -19.83 31.10 -32.88
CA THR A 167 -19.42 32.41 -33.40
C THR A 167 -20.38 32.82 -34.53
N ALA A 168 -21.03 33.97 -34.38
CA ALA A 168 -21.88 34.53 -35.43
C ALA A 168 -21.05 35.13 -36.56
N ASP A 169 -21.53 34.98 -37.80
CA ASP A 169 -21.01 35.74 -38.92
C ASP A 169 -21.44 37.22 -38.84
N LYS A 170 -20.85 38.07 -39.70
CA LYS A 170 -21.09 39.53 -39.67
C LYS A 170 -22.57 39.91 -39.86
N GLU A 171 -23.32 39.07 -40.57
CA GLU A 171 -24.73 39.29 -40.88
C GLU A 171 -25.68 38.58 -39.90
N GLY A 172 -25.17 37.76 -38.98
CA GLY A 172 -25.97 36.94 -38.06
C GLY A 172 -26.79 35.86 -38.77
N LYS A 173 -26.46 35.49 -40.01
CA LYS A 173 -27.15 34.43 -40.76
C LYS A 173 -26.68 33.04 -40.36
N ARG A 174 -25.49 32.93 -39.78
CA ARG A 174 -24.88 31.65 -39.40
C ARG A 174 -24.16 31.76 -38.06
N LEU A 175 -24.38 30.77 -37.21
CA LEU A 175 -23.50 30.47 -36.07
C LEU A 175 -22.61 29.29 -36.45
N THR A 176 -21.30 29.49 -36.52
CA THR A 176 -20.33 28.40 -36.63
C THR A 176 -20.10 27.81 -35.24
N LEU A 177 -20.26 26.50 -35.11
CA LEU A 177 -20.07 25.77 -33.87
C LEU A 177 -18.67 25.14 -33.85
N THR A 178 -18.02 25.24 -32.69
CA THR A 178 -16.71 24.64 -32.45
C THR A 178 -16.74 23.98 -31.08
N ALA A 179 -16.02 22.87 -30.93
CA ALA A 179 -15.78 22.32 -29.60
C ALA A 179 -14.95 23.32 -28.80
N LEU A 180 -15.26 23.47 -27.51
CA LEU A 180 -14.47 24.31 -26.60
C LEU A 180 -13.06 23.72 -26.42
N ASP A 181 -12.97 22.40 -26.40
CA ASP A 181 -11.72 21.64 -26.41
C ASP A 181 -11.29 21.38 -27.86
N ALA A 182 -10.07 21.79 -28.21
CA ALA A 182 -9.53 21.64 -29.56
C ALA A 182 -9.19 20.17 -29.90
N GLU A 183 -9.06 19.29 -28.91
CA GLU A 183 -8.83 17.86 -29.13
C GLU A 183 -10.10 17.11 -29.54
N GLN A 184 -11.27 17.73 -29.35
CA GLN A 184 -12.58 17.15 -29.69
C GLN A 184 -12.99 17.54 -31.12
N ALA A 185 -12.96 16.57 -32.02
CA ALA A 185 -13.33 16.76 -33.42
C ALA A 185 -14.80 16.39 -33.65
N ILE A 186 -15.65 17.37 -33.95
CA ILE A 186 -17.08 17.17 -34.25
C ILE A 186 -17.23 16.45 -35.60
N GLN A 187 -17.98 15.35 -35.64
CA GLN A 187 -18.28 14.60 -36.86
C GLN A 187 -19.65 14.93 -37.45
N SER A 188 -20.69 14.97 -36.59
CA SER A 188 -22.05 15.28 -36.99
C SER A 188 -22.84 15.86 -35.83
N GLN A 189 -23.85 16.65 -36.16
CA GLN A 189 -24.78 17.22 -35.19
C GLN A 189 -26.21 17.09 -35.67
N THR A 190 -27.11 16.81 -34.74
CA THR A 190 -28.56 16.85 -34.97
C THR A 190 -29.16 17.89 -34.03
N LEU A 191 -29.80 18.89 -34.62
CA LEU A 191 -30.51 19.96 -33.94
C LEU A 191 -31.99 19.64 -33.89
N THR A 192 -32.58 19.63 -32.69
CA THR A 192 -34.01 19.35 -32.48
C THR A 192 -34.68 20.52 -31.77
N PHE A 193 -35.91 20.83 -32.19
CA PHE A 193 -36.72 21.92 -31.66
C PHE A 193 -37.83 21.42 -30.73
N PRO A 194 -38.40 22.30 -29.88
CA PRO A 194 -39.61 21.97 -29.14
C PRO A 194 -40.73 21.49 -30.07
N ALA A 195 -41.38 20.38 -29.71
CA ALA A 195 -42.41 19.75 -30.54
C ALA A 195 -43.59 20.69 -30.85
N ALA A 196 -43.90 21.60 -29.92
CA ALA A 196 -44.93 22.63 -30.09
C ALA A 196 -44.66 23.59 -31.28
N LEU A 197 -43.40 23.75 -31.68
CA LEU A 197 -43.03 24.55 -32.84
C LEU A 197 -43.16 23.77 -34.15
N GLY A 198 -43.39 22.46 -34.11
CA GLY A 198 -43.65 21.60 -35.27
C GLY A 198 -42.59 21.73 -36.35
N ALA A 199 -41.32 21.84 -35.94
CA ALA A 199 -40.17 21.89 -36.83
C ALA A 199 -39.42 20.56 -36.78
N SER A 200 -38.98 20.09 -37.95
CA SER A 200 -38.21 18.85 -38.06
C SER A 200 -36.81 19.02 -37.49
N ALA A 201 -36.23 17.92 -37.02
CA ALA A 201 -34.81 17.90 -36.68
C ALA A 201 -33.96 18.22 -37.92
N VAL A 202 -32.83 18.90 -37.70
CA VAL A 202 -31.91 19.32 -38.75
C VAL A 202 -30.54 18.72 -38.48
N ASP A 203 -30.00 18.00 -39.47
CA ASP A 203 -28.66 17.45 -39.38
C ASP A 203 -27.63 18.40 -40.01
N SER A 204 -26.54 18.63 -39.28
CA SER A 204 -25.35 19.32 -39.77
C SER A 204 -24.23 18.30 -39.88
N VAL A 205 -23.86 17.98 -41.12
CA VAL A 205 -22.76 17.08 -41.45
C VAL A 205 -21.66 17.91 -42.11
N ILE A 206 -20.39 17.60 -41.83
CA ILE A 206 -19.18 18.24 -42.40
C ILE A 206 -18.82 19.58 -41.73
N GLU A 207 -19.76 20.51 -41.57
CA GLU A 207 -19.52 21.80 -40.92
C GLU A 207 -20.50 22.02 -39.76
N PRO A 208 -20.04 22.03 -38.51
CA PRO A 208 -20.89 22.29 -37.35
C PRO A 208 -21.41 23.73 -37.38
N ARG A 209 -22.71 23.93 -37.62
CA ARG A 209 -23.30 25.28 -37.71
C ARG A 209 -24.79 25.30 -37.39
N ILE A 210 -25.32 26.50 -37.13
CA ILE A 210 -26.76 26.80 -37.08
C ILE A 210 -27.03 27.91 -38.08
N GLU A 211 -28.01 27.70 -38.96
CA GLU A 211 -28.43 28.70 -39.94
C GLU A 211 -29.73 29.40 -39.51
N ALA A 212 -29.81 30.72 -39.73
CA ALA A 212 -30.97 31.54 -39.38
C ALA A 212 -32.28 30.98 -39.97
N LYS A 213 -32.21 30.49 -41.21
CA LYS A 213 -33.35 29.89 -41.93
C LYS A 213 -33.97 28.68 -41.23
N TRP A 214 -33.21 27.96 -40.42
CA TRP A 214 -33.74 26.83 -39.64
C TRP A 214 -34.60 27.31 -38.48
N LEU A 215 -34.39 28.55 -38.03
CA LEU A 215 -35.11 29.17 -36.93
C LEU A 215 -36.30 30.01 -37.39
N GLU A 216 -36.37 30.46 -38.65
CA GLU A 216 -37.46 31.31 -39.17
C GLU A 216 -38.86 30.75 -38.88
N GLY A 217 -39.12 29.50 -39.29
CA GLY A 217 -40.40 28.83 -39.05
C GLY A 217 -40.74 28.67 -37.55
N PRO A 218 -39.84 28.06 -36.75
CA PRO A 218 -40.01 27.99 -35.30
C PRO A 218 -40.20 29.35 -34.62
N ALA A 219 -39.43 30.38 -35.01
CA ALA A 219 -39.48 31.72 -34.43
C ALA A 219 -40.80 32.42 -34.75
N LYS A 220 -41.33 32.28 -35.97
CA LYS A 220 -42.64 32.81 -36.36
C LYS A 220 -43.76 32.18 -35.53
N LYS A 221 -43.72 30.86 -35.31
CA LYS A 221 -44.68 30.15 -34.44
C LYS A 221 -44.53 30.53 -32.97
N ALA A 222 -43.31 30.65 -32.47
CA ALA A 222 -43.03 31.16 -31.14
C ALA A 222 -43.63 32.55 -30.94
N ARG A 223 -43.40 33.47 -31.89
CA ARG A 223 -43.95 34.83 -31.87
C ARG A 223 -45.48 34.85 -31.87
N ALA A 224 -46.11 34.00 -32.69
CA ALA A 224 -47.57 33.88 -32.72
C ALA A 224 -48.14 33.43 -31.37
N SER A 225 -47.40 32.63 -30.59
CA SER A 225 -47.82 32.19 -29.26
C SER A 225 -47.67 33.24 -28.15
N GLU A 226 -46.87 34.29 -28.36
CA GLU A 226 -46.61 35.36 -27.39
C GLU A 226 -47.66 36.49 -27.40
N GLY A 227 -48.51 36.55 -28.44
CA GLY A 227 -49.51 37.60 -28.61
C GLY A 227 -48.91 38.99 -28.87
N ASP A 228 -49.58 40.04 -28.41
CA ASP A 228 -49.26 41.46 -28.71
C ASP A 228 -48.14 42.05 -27.84
N LYS A 229 -47.30 41.20 -27.22
CA LYS A 229 -46.16 41.64 -26.42
C LYS A 229 -45.17 42.41 -27.30
N PRO A 230 -44.60 43.55 -26.84
CA PRO A 230 -43.72 44.36 -27.67
C PRO A 230 -42.60 43.54 -28.31
N ALA A 231 -42.33 43.77 -29.60
CA ALA A 231 -41.44 42.95 -30.40
C ALA A 231 -39.94 43.16 -30.11
N ALA A 232 -39.59 44.15 -29.29
CA ALA A 232 -38.25 44.69 -29.19
C ALA A 232 -37.40 43.94 -28.15
N GLY A 233 -36.42 43.17 -28.62
CA GLY A 233 -35.39 42.56 -27.77
C GLY A 233 -34.78 41.30 -28.38
N ASP A 234 -33.65 40.87 -27.81
CA ASP A 234 -33.07 39.56 -28.10
C ASP A 234 -33.95 38.46 -27.47
N ARG A 235 -34.29 37.46 -28.28
CA ARG A 235 -35.06 36.27 -27.90
C ARG A 235 -34.13 35.07 -27.75
N ARG A 236 -34.62 34.05 -27.05
CA ARG A 236 -33.91 32.77 -26.87
C ARG A 236 -34.84 31.63 -27.26
N MET A 237 -34.35 30.74 -28.11
CA MET A 237 -35.04 29.49 -28.41
C MET A 237 -34.22 28.33 -27.86
N PRO A 238 -34.80 27.53 -26.94
CA PRO A 238 -34.14 26.32 -26.50
C PRO A 238 -34.17 25.30 -27.65
N VAL A 239 -33.06 24.60 -27.83
CA VAL A 239 -32.87 23.53 -28.80
C VAL A 239 -32.08 22.40 -28.15
N ALA A 240 -32.30 21.17 -28.58
CA ALA A 240 -31.41 20.06 -28.25
C ALA A 240 -30.39 19.88 -29.36
N ILE A 241 -29.12 19.79 -29.03
CA ILE A 241 -28.04 19.47 -29.98
C ILE A 241 -27.45 18.14 -29.55
N THR A 242 -27.64 17.11 -30.37
CA THR A 242 -26.91 15.84 -30.23
C THR A 242 -25.69 15.91 -31.13
N THR A 243 -24.50 15.74 -30.55
CA THR A 243 -23.24 15.82 -31.28
C THR A 243 -22.49 14.50 -31.19
N ASN A 244 -22.11 13.95 -32.33
CA ASN A 244 -21.14 12.87 -32.40
C ASN A 244 -19.76 13.48 -32.68
N PHE A 245 -18.77 13.11 -31.89
CA PHE A 245 -17.43 13.67 -31.97
C PHE A 245 -16.37 12.62 -31.62
N VAL A 246 -15.13 12.88 -31.99
CA VAL A 246 -13.97 12.04 -31.66
C VAL A 246 -13.10 12.77 -30.65
N SER A 247 -12.67 12.06 -29.61
CA SER A 247 -11.70 12.53 -28.62
C SER A 247 -10.73 11.40 -28.31
N GLY A 248 -9.43 11.62 -28.42
CA GLY A 248 -8.43 10.58 -28.18
C GLY A 248 -8.56 9.32 -29.06
N GLY A 249 -9.16 9.45 -30.26
CA GLY A 249 -9.37 8.34 -31.20
C GLY A 249 -10.62 7.48 -30.96
N GLU A 250 -11.37 7.72 -29.88
CA GLU A 250 -12.68 7.10 -29.64
C GLU A 250 -13.82 8.03 -30.06
N THR A 251 -14.92 7.45 -30.57
CA THR A 251 -16.14 8.20 -30.89
C THR A 251 -17.07 8.28 -29.67
N TYR A 252 -17.54 9.49 -29.39
CA TYR A 252 -18.49 9.80 -28.33
C TYR A 252 -19.75 10.45 -28.92
N SER A 253 -20.84 10.37 -28.17
CA SER A 253 -22.11 11.04 -28.47
C SER A 253 -22.59 11.75 -27.22
N ASP A 254 -22.83 13.05 -27.33
CA ASP A 254 -23.31 13.90 -26.24
C ASP A 254 -24.53 14.69 -26.69
N THR A 255 -25.53 14.80 -25.82
CA THR A 255 -26.75 15.56 -26.08
C THR A 255 -26.90 16.62 -25.00
N ALA A 256 -26.99 17.88 -25.43
CA ALA A 256 -27.20 18.99 -24.52
C ALA A 256 -28.27 19.95 -25.05
N LEU A 257 -28.93 20.62 -24.11
CA LEU A 257 -29.88 21.69 -24.40
C LEU A 257 -29.14 23.02 -24.43
N TYR A 258 -29.39 23.80 -25.47
CA TYR A 258 -28.80 25.12 -25.67
C TYR A 258 -29.88 26.16 -25.94
N ASP A 259 -29.63 27.39 -25.51
CA ASP A 259 -30.39 28.55 -25.97
C ASP A 259 -29.71 29.18 -27.18
N VAL A 260 -30.40 29.17 -28.32
CA VAL A 260 -30.02 29.97 -29.47
C VAL A 260 -30.56 31.38 -29.26
N GLY A 261 -29.67 32.34 -29.07
CA GLY A 261 -30.00 33.75 -29.02
C GLY A 261 -30.26 34.27 -30.43
N TYR A 262 -31.40 34.92 -30.66
CA TYR A 262 -31.75 35.51 -31.94
C TYR A 262 -32.55 36.79 -31.78
N LYS A 263 -32.52 37.64 -32.80
CA LYS A 263 -33.36 38.84 -32.92
C LYS A 263 -34.20 38.72 -34.19
N LEU A 264 -35.40 39.27 -34.16
CA LEU A 264 -36.21 39.45 -35.36
C LEU A 264 -35.95 40.87 -35.88
N GLU A 265 -35.49 40.99 -37.12
CA GLU A 265 -35.29 42.26 -37.82
C GLU A 265 -36.19 42.30 -39.06
N GLY A 266 -36.67 43.50 -39.43
CA GLY A 266 -37.75 43.62 -40.41
C GLY A 266 -39.15 43.41 -39.81
N GLY A 267 -40.18 43.72 -40.59
CA GLY A 267 -41.59 43.72 -40.16
C GLY A 267 -42.26 45.09 -40.24
N GLY A 268 -42.46 45.58 -41.47
CA GLY A 268 -43.56 46.49 -41.78
C GLY A 268 -44.86 45.70 -42.03
N LEU A 269 -45.99 46.38 -42.27
CA LEU A 269 -47.32 45.77 -42.44
C LEU A 269 -47.43 44.65 -43.52
N LEU A 270 -46.38 44.45 -44.33
CA LEU A 270 -46.32 43.54 -45.47
C LEU A 270 -44.99 42.77 -45.61
N ASP A 271 -44.04 42.89 -44.68
CA ASP A 271 -42.68 42.34 -44.82
C ASP A 271 -42.42 41.15 -43.89
N ASP A 272 -41.78 40.09 -44.40
CA ASP A 272 -41.42 38.91 -43.58
C ASP A 272 -40.31 39.29 -42.59
N GLN A 273 -40.34 38.72 -41.38
CA GLN A 273 -39.34 38.99 -40.35
C GLN A 273 -38.12 38.09 -40.52
N ASP A 274 -36.94 38.70 -40.67
CA ASP A 274 -35.68 37.99 -40.75
C ASP A 274 -35.15 37.62 -39.35
N VAL A 275 -34.57 36.43 -39.25
CA VAL A 275 -33.91 35.96 -38.02
C VAL A 275 -32.42 36.32 -38.07
N VAL A 276 -31.95 37.07 -37.07
CA VAL A 276 -30.54 37.40 -36.88
C VAL A 276 -30.02 36.68 -35.64
N LEU A 277 -29.14 35.71 -35.83
CA LEU A 277 -28.52 34.93 -34.76
C LEU A 277 -27.50 35.77 -33.99
N ARG A 278 -27.51 35.63 -32.66
CA ARG A 278 -26.64 36.36 -31.72
C ARG A 278 -25.61 35.47 -31.05
N GLY A 279 -25.99 34.24 -30.70
CA GLY A 279 -25.09 33.33 -30.02
C GLY A 279 -25.77 32.06 -29.54
N LEU A 280 -25.00 31.26 -28.80
CA LEU A 280 -25.44 30.00 -28.22
C LEU A 280 -25.05 29.96 -26.74
N SER A 281 -25.91 29.46 -25.88
CA SER A 281 -25.63 29.29 -24.45
C SER A 281 -26.05 27.91 -23.96
N LEU A 282 -25.16 27.19 -23.30
CA LEU A 282 -25.46 25.87 -22.72
C LEU A 282 -26.46 26.01 -21.56
N ILE A 283 -27.47 25.15 -21.53
CA ILE A 283 -28.42 25.05 -20.42
C ILE A 283 -28.05 23.84 -19.55
N GLU A 284 -28.09 22.65 -20.12
CA GLU A 284 -27.79 21.39 -19.41
C GLU A 284 -27.44 20.26 -20.38
N HIS A 285 -26.66 19.28 -19.93
CA HIS A 285 -26.51 17.99 -20.60
C HIS A 285 -27.65 17.06 -20.21
N VAL A 286 -28.21 16.34 -21.18
CA VAL A 286 -29.34 15.45 -20.97
C VAL A 286 -29.13 14.13 -21.68
N PRO A 287 -29.52 12.98 -21.10
CA PRO A 287 -29.53 11.73 -21.84
C PRO A 287 -30.36 11.88 -23.12
N GLN A 288 -29.83 11.45 -24.27
CA GLN A 288 -30.48 11.61 -25.58
C GLN A 288 -31.95 11.16 -25.58
N ALA A 289 -32.25 10.02 -24.93
CA ALA A 289 -33.60 9.48 -24.81
C ALA A 289 -34.60 10.39 -24.06
N LYS A 290 -34.11 11.32 -23.23
CA LYS A 290 -34.92 12.28 -22.45
C LYS A 290 -34.88 13.69 -23.03
N ALA A 291 -34.07 13.95 -24.06
CA ALA A 291 -33.81 15.28 -24.58
C ALA A 291 -35.09 15.98 -25.05
N GLN A 292 -35.93 15.31 -25.85
CA GLN A 292 -37.18 15.89 -26.35
C GLN A 292 -38.14 16.26 -25.21
N ALA A 293 -38.36 15.36 -24.25
CA ALA A 293 -39.25 15.61 -23.13
C ALA A 293 -38.78 16.77 -22.24
N ARG A 294 -37.46 16.90 -22.04
CA ARG A 294 -36.87 18.02 -21.29
C ARG A 294 -36.97 19.34 -22.05
N LEU A 295 -36.70 19.31 -23.35
CA LEU A 295 -36.83 20.46 -24.24
C LEU A 295 -38.26 21.01 -24.26
N ASP A 296 -39.25 20.14 -24.37
CA ASP A 296 -40.67 20.52 -24.36
C ASP A 296 -41.12 21.07 -23.00
N ALA A 297 -40.64 20.48 -21.90
CA ALA A 297 -40.90 20.98 -20.56
C ALA A 297 -40.28 22.38 -20.35
N LEU A 298 -39.07 22.61 -20.85
CA LEU A 298 -38.39 23.92 -20.80
C LEU A 298 -39.11 24.96 -21.65
N TRP A 299 -39.59 24.58 -22.84
CA TRP A 299 -40.39 25.47 -23.69
C TRP A 299 -41.68 25.89 -22.98
N LYS A 300 -42.41 24.93 -22.41
CA LYS A 300 -43.67 25.18 -21.70
C LYS A 300 -43.50 26.04 -20.44
N SER A 301 -42.37 25.95 -19.75
CA SER A 301 -42.11 26.77 -18.56
C SER A 301 -41.81 28.22 -18.91
N ARG A 302 -41.25 28.48 -20.10
CA ARG A 302 -40.88 29.82 -20.59
C ARG A 302 -41.97 30.51 -21.39
N SER A 303 -42.92 29.75 -21.95
CA SER A 303 -44.06 30.29 -22.70
C SER A 303 -45.25 30.70 -21.83
N LYS A 304 -45.18 30.46 -20.51
CA LYS A 304 -46.09 31.03 -19.51
C LYS A 304 -45.65 32.44 -19.12
#